data_AF-A0A517XT28-F1
#
_entry.id   AF-A0A517XT28-F1
#
_cell.length_a   1.000
_cell.length_b   1.000
_cell.length_c   1.000
_cell.angle_alpha   90.00
_cell.angle_beta   90.00
_cell.angle_gamma   90.00
#
_symmetry.space_group_name_H-M   'P 1'
#
loop_
_entity.id
_entity.type
_entity.pdbx_description
1 polymer ?
#
loop_
_entity_poly.entity_id
_entity_poly.type
_entity_poly.pdbx_seq_one_letter_code
_entity_poly.pdbx_strand_id
1 'polypeptide(L)' 'MHDRAWQVPEEAFVAAWNGAGSLDEAVQRVRELVGGKNVPRWAVLARATALRKAGKSMKDLRPAAAA' A
#
# COMPACT_ATOMS: atom_id res chain seq x y z
N MET A 1 -0.30 0.77 -16.83
CA MET A 1 -0.24 0.58 -15.35
C MET A 1 0.39 -0.78 -15.06
N HIS A 2 1.73 -0.86 -14.98
CA HIS A 2 2.46 -2.09 -14.60
C HIS A 2 3.45 -1.75 -13.49
N ASP A 3 2.97 -1.13 -12.42
CA ASP A 3 3.82 -0.92 -11.24
C ASP A 3 3.86 -2.19 -10.39
N ARG A 4 4.96 -2.42 -9.67
CA ARG A 4 5.14 -3.61 -8.83
C ARG A 4 4.11 -3.71 -7.70
N ALA A 5 3.52 -2.59 -7.28
CA ALA A 5 2.38 -2.61 -6.36
C ALA A 5 1.20 -3.46 -6.88
N TRP A 6 1.04 -3.62 -8.21
CA TRP A 6 -0.02 -4.45 -8.82
C TRP A 6 0.31 -5.94 -8.81
N GLN A 7 1.58 -6.30 -8.59
CA GLN A 7 2.02 -7.69 -8.52
C GLN A 7 1.75 -8.29 -7.13
N VAL A 8 1.49 -7.45 -6.13
CA VAL A 8 1.11 -7.90 -4.79
C VAL A 8 -0.33 -8.44 -4.82
N PRO A 9 -0.56 -9.67 -4.34
CA PRO A 9 -1.91 -10.22 -4.18
C PRO A 9 -2.81 -9.27 -3.37
N GLU A 10 -4.09 -9.15 -3.73
CA GLU A 10 -5.00 -8.19 -3.10
C GLU A 10 -5.06 -8.35 -1.58
N GLU A 11 -5.19 -9.57 -1.10
CA GLU A 11 -5.27 -9.86 0.34
C GLU A 11 -3.99 -9.47 1.07
N ALA A 12 -2.83 -9.77 0.48
CA ALA A 12 -1.53 -9.39 1.04
C ALA A 12 -1.37 -7.85 1.07
N PHE A 13 -1.83 -7.15 0.02
CA PHE A 13 -1.82 -5.70 -0.02
C PHE A 13 -2.72 -5.11 1.08
N VAL A 14 -3.96 -5.60 1.20
CA VAL A 14 -4.92 -5.13 2.20
C VAL A 14 -4.42 -5.40 3.61
N ALA A 15 -3.82 -6.57 3.87
CA ALA A 15 -3.21 -6.89 5.16
C ALA A 15 -2.03 -5.97 5.49
N ALA A 16 -1.13 -5.73 4.54
CA ALA A 16 -0.01 -4.81 4.72
C ALA A 16 -0.48 -3.38 5.02
N TRP A 17 -1.47 -2.90 4.26
CA TRP A 17 -2.09 -1.59 4.47
C TRP A 17 -2.77 -1.50 5.83
N ASN A 18 -3.61 -2.47 6.19
CA ASN A 18 -4.37 -2.49 7.44
C ASN A 18 -3.52 -2.78 8.67
N GLY A 19 -2.34 -3.36 8.51
CA GLY A 19 -1.36 -3.46 9.59
C GLY A 19 -0.63 -2.13 9.86
N ALA A 20 -0.53 -1.22 8.88
CA ALA A 20 0.43 -0.11 8.94
C ALA A 20 -0.02 1.05 9.84
N GLY A 21 0.79 1.53 10.77
CA GLY A 21 0.47 2.72 11.56
C GLY A 21 0.46 4.03 10.76
N SER A 22 1.15 4.05 9.61
CA SER A 22 1.28 5.21 8.74
C SER A 22 1.34 4.85 7.26
N LEU A 23 1.20 5.85 6.39
CA LEU A 23 1.37 5.65 4.94
C LEU A 23 2.80 5.22 4.58
N ASP A 24 3.81 5.76 5.25
CA ASP A 24 5.21 5.37 5.01
C ASP A 24 5.47 3.92 5.37
N GLU A 25 4.92 3.46 6.50
CA GLU A 25 4.98 2.05 6.91
C GLU A 25 4.24 1.13 5.92
N ALA A 26 3.08 1.55 5.40
CA ALA A 26 2.38 0.78 4.38
C ALA A 26 3.20 0.65 3.09
N VAL A 27 3.85 1.73 2.65
CA VAL A 27 4.74 1.70 1.48
C VAL A 27 5.92 0.75 1.72
N GLN A 28 6.54 0.78 2.90
CA GLN A 28 7.63 -0.12 3.24
C GLN A 28 7.18 -1.59 3.22
N ARG A 29 6.05 -1.93 3.86
CA ARG A 29 5.53 -3.30 3.84
C ARG A 29 5.20 -3.79 2.44
N VAL A 30 4.63 -2.92 1.59
CA VAL A 30 4.38 -3.27 0.18
C VAL A 30 5.68 -3.48 -0.60
N ARG A 31 6.76 -2.74 -0.29
CA ARG A 31 8.09 -2.96 -0.87
C ARG A 31 8.68 -4.30 -0.46
N GLU A 32 8.55 -4.67 0.82
CA GLU A 32 9.00 -5.97 1.34
C GLU A 32 8.29 -7.13 0.63
N LEU A 33 6.98 -7.03 0.39
CA LEU A 33 6.19 -8.03 -0.33
C LEU A 33 6.64 -8.25 -1.79
N VAL A 34 7.30 -7.28 -2.41
CA VAL A 34 7.86 -7.41 -3.77
C VAL A 34 9.38 -7.66 -3.77
N GLY A 35 9.94 -8.08 -2.63
CA GLY A 35 11.34 -8.45 -2.48
C GLY A 35 12.29 -7.24 -2.36
N GLY A 36 11.86 -6.18 -1.68
CA GLY A 36 12.68 -4.98 -1.44
C GLY A 36 12.93 -4.12 -2.68
N LYS A 37 12.26 -4.42 -3.79
CA LYS A 37 12.35 -3.64 -5.04
C LYS A 37 11.70 -2.28 -4.86
N ASN A 38 12.19 -1.29 -5.62
CA ASN A 38 11.61 0.05 -5.58
C ASN A 38 10.12 -0.01 -5.98
N VAL A 39 9.26 0.42 -5.06
CA VAL A 39 7.84 0.70 -5.28
C VAL A 39 7.61 2.18 -4.96
N PRO A 40 7.21 3.00 -5.94
CA PRO A 40 6.95 4.41 -5.71
C PRO A 40 5.66 4.61 -4.89
N ARG A 41 5.66 5.62 -4.02
CA ARG A 41 4.53 5.94 -3.13
C ARG A 41 3.22 6.17 -3.90
N TRP A 42 3.28 6.82 -5.07
CA TRP A 42 2.09 7.09 -5.88
C TRP A 42 1.41 5.79 -6.36
N ALA A 43 2.18 4.72 -6.62
CA ALA A 43 1.61 3.46 -7.07
C ALA A 43 0.91 2.70 -5.94
N VAL A 44 1.46 2.74 -4.72
CA VAL A 44 0.81 2.21 -3.51
C VAL A 44 -0.50 2.93 -3.25
N LEU A 45 -0.51 4.27 -3.35
CA LEU A 45 -1.72 5.10 -3.22
C LEU A 45 -2.76 4.82 -4.32
N ALA A 46 -2.30 4.64 -5.56
CA ALA A 46 -3.17 4.23 -6.66
C ALA A 46 -3.81 2.86 -6.36
N ARG A 47 -3.07 1.90 -5.78
CA ARG A 47 -3.61 0.57 -5.38
C ARG A 47 -4.68 0.71 -4.36
N ALA A 48 -4.38 1.48 -3.33
CA ALA A 48 -5.29 1.67 -2.25
C ALA A 48 -6.58 2.33 -2.77
N THR A 49 -6.47 3.31 -3.66
CA THR A 49 -7.64 3.94 -4.29
C THR A 49 -8.44 2.94 -5.13
N ALA A 50 -7.79 2.10 -5.93
CA ALA A 50 -8.45 1.09 -6.75
C ALA A 50 -9.17 0.03 -5.89
N LEU A 51 -8.55 -0.45 -4.82
CA LEU A 51 -9.14 -1.43 -3.91
C LEU A 51 -10.31 -0.86 -3.10
N ARG A 52 -10.26 0.42 -2.69
CA ARG A 52 -11.43 1.12 -2.11
C ARG A 52 -12.59 1.16 -3.10
N LYS A 53 -12.32 1.52 -4.36
CA LYS A 53 -13.35 1.54 -5.43
C LYS A 53 -13.95 0.15 -5.69
N ALA A 54 -13.16 -0.91 -5.49
CA ALA A 54 -13.61 -2.29 -5.56
C ALA A 54 -14.32 -2.80 -4.29
N GLY A 55 -14.56 -1.93 -3.30
CA GLY A 55 -15.30 -2.27 -2.08
C GLY A 55 -14.47 -2.96 -0.99
N LYS A 56 -13.13 -3.00 -1.11
CA LYS A 56 -12.28 -3.57 -0.06
C LYS A 56 -12.22 -2.62 1.15
N SER A 57 -12.42 -3.17 2.33
CA SER A 57 -12.28 -2.42 3.59
C SER A 57 -10.80 -2.16 3.91
N MET A 58 -10.45 -0.89 3.97
CA MET A 58 -9.09 -0.46 4.26
C MET A 58 -9.11 0.74 5.20
N LYS A 59 -8.25 0.70 6.21
CA LYS A 59 -8.14 1.78 7.18
C LYS A 59 -7.59 3.05 6.56
N ASP A 60 -7.95 4.20 7.11
CA ASP A 60 -7.32 5.45 6.71
C ASP A 60 -5.96 5.61 7.36
N LEU A 61 -4.95 5.78 6.52
CA LEU A 61 -3.58 6.03 6.92
C LEU A 61 -3.33 7.52 6.85
N ARG A 62 -2.88 8.10 7.96
CA ARG A 62 -2.37 9.47 7.96
C ARG A 62 -0.95 9.47 7.40
N PRO A 63 -0.51 10.54 6.72
CA PRO A 63 0.92 10.79 6.59
C PRO A 63 1.53 10.85 7.99
N ALA A 64 2.76 10.35 8.17
CA ALA A 64 3.47 10.54 9.43
C ALA A 64 3.48 12.04 9.75
N ALA A 65 3.08 12.42 10.96
CA ALA A 65 3.12 13.81 11.37
C ALA A 65 4.57 14.31 11.17
N ALA A 66 4.74 15.38 10.40
CA ALA A 66 6.01 16.08 10.35
C ALA A 66 6.25 16.63 11.76
N ALA A 67 7.21 16.03 12.46
CA ALA A 67 7.74 16.53 13.72
C ALA A 67 8.71 17.67 13.46
#